data_AF-A0A8J4K532-F1
#
_entry.id   AF-A0A8J4K532-F1
#
_cell.length_a   1.000
_cell.length_b   1.000
_cell.length_c   1.000
_cell.angle_alpha   90.00
_cell.angle_beta   90.00
_cell.angle_gamma   90.00
#
_symmetry.space_group_name_H-M   'P 1'
#
loop_
_entity.id
_entity.type
_entity.pdbx_description
1 polymer ?
#
loop_
_entity_poly.entity_id
_entity_poly.type
_entity_poly.pdbx_seq_one_letter_code
_entity_poly.pdbx_strand_id
1 'polypeptide(L)'
;AGAMEIQVPDEPVVALFGRDATLCCSFSPEANFSLDDLSLIWQLTDTKRLVHSFSGGQDQLADQGGGYANRTALFYDQLAQGNVSLLLRRVEISDEGSFTCFVRVRDYSSAAVTLQVAGER
;
A
#
# COMPACT_ATOMS: atom_id res chain seq x y z
N ALA A 1 -9.95 -23.82 6.90
CA ALA A 1 -8.95 -22.86 6.42
C ALA A 1 -9.55 -21.48 6.60
N GLY A 2 -8.94 -20.62 7.40
CA GLY A 2 -9.40 -19.23 7.57
C GLY A 2 -8.88 -18.41 6.40
N ALA A 3 -9.74 -17.58 5.80
CA ALA A 3 -9.32 -16.65 4.77
C ALA A 3 -8.34 -15.63 5.36
N MET A 4 -7.34 -15.21 4.59
CA MET A 4 -6.44 -14.11 4.96
C MET A 4 -7.23 -12.82 5.16
N GLU A 5 -7.13 -12.22 6.34
CA GLU A 5 -7.77 -10.94 6.68
C GLU A 5 -6.74 -9.81 6.62
N ILE A 6 -7.12 -8.70 5.98
CA ILE A 6 -6.31 -7.48 5.92
C ILE A 6 -6.84 -6.48 6.94
N GLN A 7 -5.93 -5.88 7.69
CA GLN A 7 -6.17 -4.84 8.68
C GLN A 7 -5.81 -3.48 8.08
N VAL A 8 -6.80 -2.59 8.05
CA VAL A 8 -6.69 -1.18 7.65
C VAL A 8 -7.38 -0.29 8.69
N PRO A 9 -7.05 1.00 8.78
CA PRO A 9 -7.77 1.94 9.63
C PRO A 9 -9.23 2.14 9.17
N ASP A 10 -10.16 2.29 10.12
CA ASP A 10 -11.55 2.68 9.84
C ASP A 10 -11.66 4.15 9.43
N GLU A 11 -10.80 5.00 10.02
CA GLU A 11 -10.75 6.44 9.77
C GLU A 11 -9.78 6.80 8.65
N PRO A 12 -10.01 7.89 7.90
CA PRO A 12 -9.09 8.35 6.88
C PRO A 12 -7.71 8.71 7.45
N VAL A 13 -6.66 8.38 6.69
CA VAL A 13 -5.32 8.90 6.92
C VAL A 13 -5.32 10.38 6.54
N VAL A 14 -5.07 11.27 7.51
CA VAL A 14 -4.94 12.70 7.24
C VAL A 14 -3.46 13.04 7.04
N ALA A 15 -3.12 13.52 5.86
CA ALA A 15 -1.77 13.94 5.49
C ALA A 15 -1.71 15.45 5.27
N LEU A 16 -0.62 16.08 5.71
CA LEU A 16 -0.37 17.48 5.37
C LEU A 16 0.25 17.58 3.98
N PHE A 17 -0.18 18.57 3.20
CA PHE A 17 0.41 18.87 1.89
C PHE A 17 1.94 19.01 1.98
N GLY A 18 2.64 18.36 1.04
CA GLY A 18 4.10 18.34 0.95
C GLY A 18 4.82 17.46 1.99
N ARG A 19 4.09 16.83 2.93
CA ARG A 19 4.65 15.87 3.90
C ARG A 19 4.47 14.44 3.42
N ASP A 20 5.17 13.54 4.09
CA ASP A 20 5.04 12.11 3.83
C ASP A 20 3.86 11.54 4.64
N ALA A 21 3.18 10.54 4.08
CA ALA A 21 2.08 9.84 4.71
C ALA A 21 2.27 8.33 4.62
N THR A 22 1.76 7.61 5.60
CA THR A 22 1.74 6.14 5.59
C THR A 22 0.31 5.66 5.40
N LEU A 23 0.07 4.94 4.30
CA LEU A 23 -1.19 4.23 4.06
C LEU A 23 -1.08 2.85 4.70
N CYS A 24 -1.69 2.70 5.88
CA CYS A 24 -1.58 1.49 6.70
C CYS A 24 -2.32 0.32 6.07
N CYS A 25 -1.62 -0.78 5.80
CA CYS A 25 -2.21 -2.05 5.39
C CYS A 25 -1.34 -3.18 5.94
N SER A 26 -1.97 -4.14 6.63
CA SER A 26 -1.25 -5.27 7.22
C SER A 26 -2.07 -6.54 7.24
N PHE A 27 -1.41 -7.68 7.37
CA PHE A 27 -2.04 -8.98 7.57
C PHE A 27 -1.24 -9.79 8.58
N SER A 28 -1.81 -10.87 9.09
CA SER A 28 -1.09 -11.80 9.97
C SER A 28 -0.50 -12.95 9.14
N PRO A 29 0.84 -13.01 8.93
CA PRO A 29 1.46 -14.07 8.17
C PRO A 29 1.48 -15.40 8.93
N GLU A 30 1.46 -16.52 8.19
CA GLU A 30 1.69 -17.85 8.76
C GLU A 30 3.17 -18.07 9.14
N ALA A 31 3.44 -19.04 10.01
CA ALA A 31 4.78 -19.30 10.56
C ALA A 31 5.87 -19.61 9.51
N ASN A 32 5.50 -20.08 8.31
CA ASN A 32 6.42 -20.40 7.22
C ASN A 32 6.35 -19.42 6.04
N PHE A 33 5.87 -18.20 6.28
CA PHE A 33 5.78 -17.15 5.27
C PHE A 33 7.17 -16.72 4.75
N SER A 34 7.32 -16.68 3.43
CA SER A 34 8.48 -16.10 2.74
C SER A 34 8.06 -14.89 1.91
N LEU A 35 8.96 -13.91 1.75
CA LEU A 35 8.74 -12.77 0.85
C LEU A 35 8.66 -13.16 -0.62
N ASP A 36 9.21 -14.30 -1.00
CA ASP A 36 9.09 -14.82 -2.36
C ASP A 36 7.65 -15.24 -2.70
N ASP A 37 6.86 -15.61 -1.68
CA ASP A 37 5.44 -15.96 -1.82
C ASP A 37 4.53 -14.72 -1.85
N LEU A 38 5.05 -13.56 -1.45
CA LEU A 38 4.27 -12.32 -1.39
C LEU A 38 4.11 -11.70 -2.77
N SER A 39 2.86 -11.44 -3.15
CA SER A 39 2.50 -10.50 -4.21
C SER A 39 1.64 -9.39 -3.60
N LEU A 40 2.13 -8.15 -3.68
CA LEU A 40 1.46 -6.96 -3.19
C LEU A 40 1.24 -5.98 -4.34
N ILE A 41 0.01 -5.47 -4.46
CA ILE A 41 -0.31 -4.37 -5.36
C ILE A 41 -1.02 -3.27 -4.57
N TRP A 42 -0.51 -2.05 -4.68
CA TRP A 42 -1.23 -0.83 -4.34
C TRP A 42 -1.72 -0.18 -5.63
N GLN A 43 -3.01 0.14 -5.69
CA GLN A 43 -3.59 0.90 -6.79
C GLN A 43 -4.62 1.91 -6.29
N LEU A 44 -4.90 2.92 -7.11
CA LEU A 44 -6.05 3.78 -6.89
C LEU A 44 -7.34 2.97 -6.99
N THR A 45 -8.24 3.12 -6.02
CA THR A 45 -9.51 2.37 -5.97
C THR A 45 -10.37 2.67 -7.21
N ASP A 46 -10.46 3.94 -7.62
CA ASP A 46 -11.39 4.37 -8.66
C ASP A 46 -10.88 4.10 -10.08
N THR A 47 -9.59 4.34 -10.32
CA THR A 47 -8.99 4.26 -11.66
C THR A 47 -8.19 2.99 -11.90
N LYS A 48 -7.93 2.19 -10.85
CA LYS A 48 -7.05 1.01 -10.88
C LYS A 48 -5.63 1.33 -11.34
N ARG A 49 -5.23 2.60 -11.30
CA ARG A 49 -3.88 3.04 -11.66
C ARG A 49 -2.89 2.47 -10.65
N LEU A 50 -1.84 1.82 -11.14
CA LEU A 50 -0.80 1.23 -10.30
C LEU A 50 -0.05 2.32 -9.53
N VAL A 51 0.02 2.16 -8.19
CA VAL A 51 0.72 3.06 -7.27
C VAL A 51 2.03 2.43 -6.81
N HIS A 52 2.04 1.14 -6.50
CA HIS A 52 3.25 0.38 -6.14
C HIS A 52 3.00 -1.11 -6.31
N SER A 53 4.01 -1.90 -6.67
CA SER A 53 3.91 -3.36 -6.79
C SER A 53 5.17 -4.00 -6.25
N PHE A 54 5.00 -5.13 -5.55
CA PHE A 54 6.10 -5.94 -5.02
C PHE A 54 5.78 -7.42 -5.25
N SER A 55 6.71 -8.15 -5.86
CA SER A 55 6.62 -9.60 -6.03
C SER A 55 7.99 -10.22 -6.30
N GLY A 56 8.15 -11.49 -5.92
CA GLY A 56 9.43 -12.20 -6.07
C GLY A 56 10.56 -11.51 -5.30
N GLY A 57 10.24 -11.04 -4.09
CA GLY A 57 11.20 -10.40 -3.18
C GLY A 57 11.65 -8.99 -3.58
N GLN A 58 11.04 -8.34 -4.58
CA GLN A 58 11.48 -7.02 -5.05
C GLN A 58 10.34 -6.17 -5.65
N ASP A 59 10.59 -4.86 -5.75
CA ASP A 59 9.65 -3.92 -6.34
C ASP A 59 9.50 -4.12 -7.87
N GLN A 60 8.28 -4.00 -8.37
CA GLN A 60 7.93 -4.12 -9.79
C GLN A 60 7.34 -2.79 -10.31
N LEU A 61 8.20 -1.77 -10.48
CA LEU A 61 7.76 -0.38 -10.71
C LEU A 61 7.67 0.03 -12.19
N ALA A 62 7.87 -0.89 -13.15
CA ALA A 62 7.90 -0.56 -14.58
C ALA A 62 6.61 0.13 -15.08
N ASP A 63 5.46 -0.31 -14.59
CA ASP A 63 4.14 0.22 -14.97
C ASP A 63 3.56 1.19 -13.93
N GLN A 64 4.39 1.69 -13.01
CA GLN A 64 3.95 2.60 -11.97
C GLN A 64 3.39 3.89 -12.59
N GLY A 65 2.25 4.36 -12.08
CA GLY A 65 1.70 5.64 -12.49
C GLY A 65 2.70 6.77 -12.27
N GLY A 66 2.99 7.56 -13.31
CA GLY A 66 4.03 8.60 -13.25
C GLY A 66 3.93 9.61 -12.09
N GLY A 67 2.73 9.86 -11.55
CA GLY A 67 2.53 10.69 -10.35
C GLY A 67 3.08 10.08 -9.05
N TYR A 68 3.41 8.79 -9.03
CA TYR A 68 3.91 8.04 -7.87
C TYR A 68 5.39 7.64 -7.99
N ALA A 69 6.00 7.88 -9.15
CA ALA A 69 7.41 7.59 -9.40
C ALA A 69 8.32 8.32 -8.41
N ASN A 70 9.23 7.59 -7.76
CA ASN A 70 10.12 8.08 -6.71
C ASN A 70 9.41 8.68 -5.48
N ARG A 71 8.10 8.45 -5.33
CA ARG A 71 7.30 8.92 -4.21
C ARG A 71 6.81 7.79 -3.33
N THR A 72 6.87 6.54 -3.76
CA THR A 72 6.41 5.41 -2.94
C THR A 72 7.56 4.54 -2.44
N ALA A 73 7.34 3.91 -1.29
CA ALA A 73 8.22 2.87 -0.75
C ALA A 73 7.43 1.96 0.21
N LEU A 74 7.92 0.74 0.42
CA LEU A 74 7.42 -0.18 1.44
C LEU A 74 8.35 -0.16 2.67
N PHE A 75 7.86 -0.72 3.78
CA PHE A 75 8.66 -0.97 4.98
C PHE A 75 9.32 -2.35 4.86
N TYR A 76 10.38 -2.45 4.05
CA TYR A 76 10.97 -3.74 3.64
C TYR A 76 11.38 -4.65 4.79
N ASP A 77 11.86 -4.08 5.90
CA ASP A 77 12.24 -4.77 7.13
C ASP A 77 11.03 -5.37 7.90
N GLN A 78 9.82 -4.90 7.59
CA GLN A 78 8.57 -5.29 8.25
C GLN A 78 7.64 -6.10 7.35
N LEU A 79 7.96 -6.27 6.06
CA LEU A 79 7.16 -7.09 5.14
C LEU A 79 7.00 -8.53 5.64
N ALA A 80 8.08 -9.12 6.18
CA ALA A 80 8.07 -10.49 6.72
C ALA A 80 7.14 -10.64 7.96
N GLN A 81 6.82 -9.53 8.61
CA GLN A 81 5.92 -9.46 9.76
C GLN A 81 4.49 -9.10 9.35
N GLY A 82 4.23 -9.00 8.03
CA GLY A 82 2.91 -8.70 7.48
C GLY A 82 2.59 -7.21 7.31
N ASN A 83 3.54 -6.31 7.58
CA ASN A 83 3.34 -4.89 7.33
C ASN A 83 3.60 -4.58 5.84
N VAL A 84 2.53 -4.38 5.09
CA VAL A 84 2.54 -4.04 3.65
C VAL A 84 2.11 -2.60 3.40
N SER A 85 2.25 -1.76 4.42
CA SER A 85 1.90 -0.34 4.37
C SER A 85 2.75 0.40 3.35
N LEU A 86 2.14 1.40 2.72
CA LEU A 86 2.80 2.22 1.71
C LEU A 86 3.21 3.57 2.31
N LEU A 87 4.50 3.89 2.23
CA LEU A 87 4.97 5.25 2.41
C LEU A 87 4.74 6.03 1.11
N LEU A 88 3.93 7.09 1.16
CA LEU A 88 3.75 8.06 0.08
C LEU A 88 4.46 9.37 0.47
N ARG A 89 5.47 9.76 -0.31
CA ARG A 89 6.31 10.92 -0.06
C ARG A 89 5.77 12.18 -0.73
N ARG A 90 5.94 13.31 -0.04
CA ARG A 90 5.59 14.64 -0.56
C ARG A 90 4.16 14.68 -1.10
N VAL A 91 3.18 14.36 -0.27
CA VAL A 91 1.76 14.26 -0.63
C VAL A 91 1.28 15.53 -1.34
N GLU A 92 0.56 15.35 -2.45
CA GLU A 92 -0.05 16.39 -3.25
C GLU A 92 -1.57 16.35 -3.10
N ILE A 93 -2.26 17.47 -3.36
CA ILE A 93 -3.73 17.55 -3.28
C ILE A 93 -4.38 16.50 -4.22
N SER A 94 -3.77 16.20 -5.36
CA SER A 94 -4.25 15.19 -6.30
C SER A 94 -4.10 13.75 -5.82
N ASP A 95 -3.39 13.50 -4.71
CA ASP A 95 -3.34 12.16 -4.11
C ASP A 95 -4.53 11.88 -3.20
N GLU A 96 -5.33 12.89 -2.84
CA GLU A 96 -6.54 12.69 -2.05
C GLU A 96 -7.48 11.67 -2.73
N GLY A 97 -7.97 10.72 -1.95
CA GLY A 97 -8.83 9.65 -2.46
C GLY A 97 -8.58 8.32 -1.80
N SER A 98 -9.05 7.25 -2.45
CA SER A 98 -8.96 5.89 -1.92
C SER A 98 -7.91 5.06 -2.67
N PHE A 99 -7.12 4.32 -1.90
CA PHE A 99 -6.08 3.41 -2.35
C PHE A 99 -6.41 2.01 -1.87
N THR A 100 -6.38 1.02 -2.74
CA THR A 100 -6.62 -0.37 -2.35
C THR A 100 -5.30 -1.14 -2.33
N CYS A 101 -5.01 -1.79 -1.20
CA CYS A 101 -3.95 -2.78 -1.10
C CYS A 101 -4.50 -4.17 -1.41
N PHE A 102 -3.84 -4.87 -2.31
CA PHE A 102 -4.13 -6.24 -2.71
C PHE A 102 -2.97 -7.12 -2.28
N VAL A 103 -3.24 -8.05 -1.37
CA VAL A 103 -2.24 -8.96 -0.85
C VAL A 103 -2.57 -10.36 -1.33
N ARG A 104 -1.57 -11.06 -1.85
CA ARG A 104 -1.65 -12.48 -2.15
C ARG A 104 -0.42 -13.18 -1.58
N VAL A 105 -0.67 -14.26 -0.84
CA VAL A 105 0.35 -15.20 -0.38
C VAL A 105 -0.04 -16.59 -0.87
N ARG A 106 -0.92 -17.29 -0.13
CA ARG A 106 -1.64 -18.47 -0.61
C ARG A 106 -3.04 -18.09 -1.10
N ASP A 107 -3.76 -17.41 -0.22
CA ASP A 107 -5.04 -16.78 -0.53
C ASP A 107 -4.85 -15.33 -0.94
N TYR A 108 -5.94 -14.72 -1.41
CA TYR A 108 -6.01 -13.35 -1.85
C TYR A 108 -6.98 -12.57 -0.97
N SER A 109 -6.60 -11.34 -0.62
CA SER A 109 -7.45 -10.42 0.13
C SER A 109 -7.11 -8.98 -0.26
N SER A 110 -8.05 -8.05 -0.03
CA SER A 110 -7.84 -6.64 -0.30
C SER A 110 -8.63 -5.74 0.62
N ALA A 111 -8.10 -4.57 0.92
CA ALA A 111 -8.81 -3.54 1.68
C ALA A 111 -8.43 -2.15 1.17
N ALA A 112 -9.35 -1.21 1.33
CA ALA A 112 -9.18 0.17 0.91
C ALA A 112 -8.75 1.05 2.09
N VAL A 113 -7.87 2.00 1.81
CA VAL A 113 -7.41 3.05 2.73
C VAL A 113 -7.73 4.39 2.10
N THR A 114 -8.39 5.26 2.86
CA THR A 114 -8.73 6.62 2.41
C THR A 114 -7.66 7.60 2.87
N LEU A 115 -7.17 8.44 1.96
CA LEU A 115 -6.25 9.54 2.22
C LEU A 115 -7.01 10.86 2.09
N GLN A 116 -6.92 11.72 3.10
CA GLN A 116 -7.37 13.11 3.08
C GLN A 116 -6.16 14.03 3.16
N VAL A 117 -6.16 15.10 2.38
CA VAL A 117 -5.04 16.04 2.33
C VAL A 117 -5.44 17.37 2.97
N ALA A 118 -4.75 17.73 4.04
CA ALA A 118 -4.93 18.97 4.77
C ALA A 118 -3.85 20.01 4.43
N GLY A 119 -4.25 21.27 4.29
CA GLY A 119 -3.38 22.41 3.99
C GLY A 119 -3.65 23.04 2.62
N GLU A 120 -3.45 24.35 2.53
CA GLU A 120 -3.61 25.12 1.30
C GLU A 120 -2.26 25.32 0.59
N ARG A 121 -2.32 25.51 -0.73
CA ARG A 121 -1.18 25.73 -1.61
C ARG A 121 -0.58 27.14 -1.45
#